data_AF-A0A962H5W5-F1
#
_entry.id   AF-A0A962H5W5-F1
#
_cell.length_a   1.000
_cell.length_b   1.000
_cell.length_c   1.000
_cell.angle_alpha   90.00
_cell.angle_beta   90.00
_cell.angle_gamma   90.00
#
_symmetry.space_group_name_H-M   'P 1'
#
loop_
_entity.id
_entity.type
_entity.pdbx_description
1 polymer ?
#
loop_
_entity_poly.entity_id
_entity_poly.type
_entity_poly.pdbx_seq_one_letter_code
_entity_poly.pdbx_strand_id
1 'polypeptide(L)'
;MAVGHEYLLQAAAADQRLARKHAELLALIEQIERPTLGQLGQVLGALKTQQQAWLSYRAAECELIGSLTLSAASWPTKYAHQCALNHSELRLRRVRDATRCVRRVTRFDAPSGPGSAPPDDYAIANCLQQLAPLTNHL
;
A
#
# COMPACT_ATOMS: atom_id res chain seq x y z
N MET A 1 -20.29 -23.95 6.71
CA MET A 1 -19.88 -22.77 7.50
C MET A 1 -18.35 -22.54 7.56
N ALA A 2 -17.48 -23.48 7.18
CA ALA A 2 -16.03 -23.34 7.34
C ALA A 2 -15.32 -22.35 6.36
N VAL A 3 -15.76 -22.27 5.10
CA VAL A 3 -14.98 -21.55 4.05
C VAL A 3 -14.98 -20.03 4.21
N GLY A 4 -16.07 -19.42 4.70
CA GLY A 4 -16.12 -17.97 4.93
C GLY A 4 -15.20 -17.53 6.08
N HIS A 5 -15.09 -18.36 7.12
CA HIS A 5 -14.27 -18.07 8.30
C HIS A 5 -12.77 -18.13 7.95
N GLU A 6 -12.36 -19.05 7.07
CA GLU A 6 -10.99 -19.13 6.59
C GLU A 6 -10.57 -17.84 5.87
N TYR A 7 -11.40 -17.33 4.95
CA TYR A 7 -11.10 -16.06 4.26
C TYR A 7 -11.03 -14.87 5.21
N LEU A 8 -11.88 -14.84 6.25
CA LEU A 8 -11.82 -13.80 7.27
C LEU A 8 -10.47 -13.80 8.00
N LEU A 9 -10.00 -14.97 8.45
CA LEU A 9 -8.71 -15.11 9.12
C LEU A 9 -7.54 -14.76 8.18
N GLN A 10 -7.60 -15.21 6.92
CA GLN A 10 -6.57 -14.88 5.93
C GLN A 10 -6.54 -13.38 5.60
N ALA A 11 -7.70 -12.74 5.49
CA ALA A 11 -7.80 -11.29 5.27
C ALA A 11 -7.22 -10.51 6.46
N ALA A 12 -7.54 -10.91 7.70
CA ALA A 12 -6.94 -10.30 8.89
C ALA A 12 -5.41 -10.45 8.93
N ALA A 13 -4.90 -11.63 8.57
CA ALA A 13 -3.45 -11.86 8.48
C ALA A 13 -2.80 -11.03 7.36
N ALA A 14 -3.48 -10.88 6.21
CA ALA A 14 -3.03 -10.01 5.12
C ALA A 14 -3.01 -8.54 5.53
N ASP A 15 -4.01 -8.08 6.28
CA ASP A 15 -4.11 -6.72 6.80
C ASP A 15 -2.99 -6.39 7.78
N GLN A 16 -2.65 -7.32 8.68
CA GLN A 16 -1.50 -7.15 9.55
C GLN A 16 -0.18 -7.06 8.78
N ARG A 17 0.00 -7.89 7.74
CA ARG A 17 1.19 -7.83 6.87
C ARG A 17 1.25 -6.50 6.09
N LEU A 18 0.11 -6.03 5.59
CA LEU A 18 -0.02 -4.76 4.90
C LEU A 18 0.30 -3.59 5.83
N ALA A 19 -0.26 -3.55 7.04
CA ALA A 19 0.01 -2.52 8.03
C ALA A 19 1.50 -2.44 8.37
N ARG A 20 2.15 -3.59 8.64
CA ARG A 20 3.60 -3.65 8.90
C ARG A 20 4.42 -3.12 7.72
N LYS A 21 4.10 -3.52 6.48
CA LYS A 21 4.83 -3.05 5.30
C LYS A 21 4.56 -1.59 4.96
N HIS A 22 3.37 -1.09 5.20
CA HIS A 22 3.07 0.32 5.05
C HIS A 22 3.85 1.16 6.07
N ALA A 23 3.91 0.73 7.34
CA ALA A 23 4.74 1.38 8.35
C ALA A 23 6.24 1.37 7.99
N GLU A 24 6.75 0.27 7.44
CA GLU A 24 8.13 0.19 6.94
C GLU A 24 8.39 1.17 5.79
N LEU A 25 7.44 1.33 4.86
CA LEU A 25 7.55 2.32 3.78
C LEU A 25 7.58 3.75 4.33
N LEU A 26 6.68 4.07 5.27
CA LEU A 26 6.63 5.39 5.89
C LEU A 26 7.93 5.69 6.63
N ALA A 27 8.43 4.76 7.45
CA ALA A 27 9.68 4.93 8.18
C ALA A 27 10.88 5.12 7.23
N LEU A 28 10.89 4.43 6.08
CA LEU A 28 11.92 4.62 5.05
C LEU A 28 11.87 6.04 4.47
N ILE A 29 10.69 6.56 4.15
CA ILE A 29 10.51 7.92 3.64
C ILE A 29 10.89 8.96 4.70
N GLU A 30 10.45 8.77 5.95
CA GLU A 30 10.81 9.66 7.08
C GLU A 30 12.33 9.70 7.33
N GLN A 31 13.05 8.60 7.11
CA GLN A 31 14.52 8.57 7.22
C GLN A 31 15.20 9.36 6.10
N ILE A 32 14.63 9.34 4.89
CA ILE A 32 15.14 10.08 3.73
C ILE A 32 14.87 11.58 3.88
N GLU A 33 13.73 11.97 4.48
CA GLU A 33 13.33 13.36 4.66
C GLU A 33 14.16 14.11 5.73
N ARG A 34 14.67 13.42 6.76
CA ARG A 34 15.45 14.06 7.85
C ARG A 34 16.67 14.88 7.41
N PRO A 35 17.38 14.54 6.31
CA PRO A 35 18.42 15.41 5.75
C PRO A 35 17.97 16.41 4.66
N THR A 36 16.76 16.31 4.10
CA THR A 36 16.28 17.16 2.99
C THR A 36 14.92 17.79 3.31
N LEU A 37 14.91 19.11 3.55
CA LEU A 37 13.69 19.92 3.63
C LEU A 37 13.04 20.01 2.24
N GLY A 38 12.30 18.97 1.85
CA GLY A 38 11.71 18.83 0.51
C GLY A 38 10.31 18.24 0.52
N GLN A 39 9.65 18.28 -0.64
CA GLN A 39 8.23 17.97 -0.90
C GLN A 39 7.73 16.59 -0.39
N LEU A 40 8.65 15.71 0.03
CA LEU A 40 8.36 14.40 0.61
C LEU A 40 7.48 14.43 1.87
N GLY A 41 7.51 15.50 2.68
CA GLY A 41 6.62 15.63 3.84
C GLY A 41 5.13 15.63 3.47
N GLN A 42 4.78 16.25 2.34
CA GLN A 42 3.42 16.21 1.80
C GLN A 42 3.06 14.81 1.31
N VAL A 43 4.01 14.13 0.67
CA VAL A 43 3.85 12.75 0.19
C VAL A 43 3.59 11.80 1.36
N LEU A 44 4.31 11.95 2.48
CA LEU A 44 4.11 11.14 3.67
C LEU A 44 2.68 11.28 4.24
N GLY A 45 2.20 12.52 4.37
CA GLY A 45 0.84 12.81 4.80
C GLY A 45 -0.22 12.23 3.84
N ALA A 46 0.03 12.36 2.54
CA ALA A 46 -0.83 11.81 1.49
C ALA A 46 -0.87 10.27 1.55
N LEU A 47 0.27 9.59 1.74
CA LEU A 47 0.32 8.13 1.87
C LEU A 47 -0.47 7.63 3.09
N LYS A 48 -0.33 8.28 4.25
CA LYS A 48 -1.09 7.96 5.47
C LYS A 48 -2.60 8.10 5.22
N THR A 49 -3.02 9.22 4.65
CA THR A 49 -4.43 9.51 4.35
C THR A 49 -5.00 8.54 3.32
N GLN A 50 -4.25 8.30 2.24
CA GLN A 50 -4.67 7.43 1.14
C GLN A 50 -4.80 5.97 1.61
N GLN A 51 -3.94 5.49 2.52
CA GLN A 51 -4.06 4.15 3.09
C GLN A 51 -5.34 3.99 3.95
N GLN A 52 -5.71 5.02 4.73
CA GLN A 52 -6.95 5.02 5.51
C GLN A 52 -8.19 5.06 4.60
N ALA A 53 -8.16 5.91 3.58
CA ALA A 53 -9.24 5.99 2.58
C ALA A 53 -9.38 4.67 1.82
N TRP A 54 -8.26 4.02 1.46
CA TRP A 54 -8.26 2.73 0.78
C TRP A 54 -8.88 1.61 1.62
N LEU A 55 -8.64 1.59 2.94
CA LEU A 55 -9.28 0.61 3.84
C LEU A 55 -10.80 0.79 3.85
N SER A 56 -11.27 2.03 3.88
CA SER A 56 -12.70 2.37 3.86
C SER A 56 -13.33 2.00 2.51
N TYR A 57 -12.68 2.36 1.40
CA TYR A 57 -13.08 1.96 0.06
C TYR A 57 -13.21 0.44 -0.07
N ARG A 58 -12.19 -0.31 0.35
CA ARG A 58 -12.20 -1.79 0.27
C ARG A 58 -13.39 -2.37 1.03
N ALA A 59 -13.69 -1.86 2.22
CA ALA A 59 -14.82 -2.36 3.02
C ALA A 59 -16.14 -2.18 2.27
N ALA A 60 -16.40 -0.97 1.76
CA ALA A 60 -17.61 -0.66 0.99
C ALA A 60 -17.70 -1.48 -0.31
N GLU A 61 -16.60 -1.57 -1.06
CA GLU A 61 -16.52 -2.35 -2.30
C GLU A 61 -16.84 -3.83 -2.06
N CYS A 62 -16.25 -4.42 -1.02
CA CYS A 62 -16.43 -5.84 -0.73
C CYS A 62 -17.81 -6.17 -0.15
N GLU A 63 -18.43 -5.24 0.58
CA GLU A 63 -19.84 -5.36 1.00
C GLU A 63 -20.77 -5.36 -0.21
N LEU A 64 -20.54 -4.47 -1.17
CA LEU A 64 -21.29 -4.45 -2.43
C LEU A 64 -21.11 -5.75 -3.21
N ILE A 65 -19.87 -6.21 -3.41
CA ILE A 65 -19.59 -7.47 -4.13
C ILE A 65 -20.29 -8.66 -3.46
N GLY A 66 -20.24 -8.74 -2.13
CA GLY A 66 -20.97 -9.76 -1.39
C GLY A 66 -22.47 -9.69 -1.67
N SER A 67 -23.06 -8.49 -1.61
CA SER A 67 -24.48 -8.26 -1.82
C SER A 67 -24.94 -8.56 -3.26
N LEU A 68 -24.11 -8.24 -4.26
CA LEU A 68 -24.39 -8.48 -5.68
C LEU A 68 -24.40 -9.97 -6.06
N THR A 69 -23.96 -10.86 -5.18
CA THR A 69 -24.04 -12.30 -5.44
C THR A 69 -25.48 -12.83 -5.42
N LEU A 70 -26.45 -12.03 -4.94
CA LEU A 70 -27.88 -12.35 -4.84
C LEU A 70 -28.17 -13.74 -4.25
N SER A 71 -27.22 -14.25 -3.47
CA SER A 71 -27.23 -15.61 -2.97
C SER A 71 -27.84 -15.66 -1.57
N ALA A 72 -28.63 -16.70 -1.30
CA ALA A 72 -29.13 -16.96 0.04
C ALA A 72 -28.03 -17.48 0.97
N ALA A 73 -28.26 -17.38 2.29
CA ALA A 73 -27.37 -17.90 3.35
C ALA A 73 -25.98 -17.23 3.42
N SER A 74 -24.92 -17.97 3.76
CA SER A 74 -23.59 -17.43 4.08
C SER A 74 -22.73 -17.01 2.89
N TRP A 75 -23.26 -17.11 1.67
CA TRP A 75 -22.51 -16.84 0.43
C TRP A 75 -22.12 -15.37 0.25
N PRO A 76 -23.00 -14.38 0.48
CA PRO A 76 -22.63 -12.96 0.44
C PRO A 76 -21.44 -12.64 1.34
N THR A 77 -21.44 -13.17 2.57
CA THR A 77 -20.34 -13.01 3.54
C THR A 77 -19.04 -13.65 3.05
N LYS A 78 -19.11 -14.86 2.46
CA LYS A 78 -17.94 -15.52 1.89
C LYS A 78 -17.31 -14.68 0.77
N TYR A 79 -18.11 -14.18 -0.17
CA TYR A 79 -17.60 -13.39 -1.29
C TYR A 79 -17.06 -12.03 -0.84
N ALA A 80 -17.68 -11.39 0.16
CA ALA A 80 -17.13 -10.19 0.78
C ALA A 80 -15.75 -10.44 1.42
N HIS A 81 -15.59 -11.55 2.16
CA HIS A 81 -14.30 -11.88 2.76
C HIS A 81 -13.23 -12.25 1.73
N GLN A 82 -13.61 -12.97 0.67
CA GLN A 82 -12.71 -13.29 -0.44
C GLN A 82 -12.26 -12.01 -1.17
N CYS A 83 -13.18 -11.08 -1.41
CA CYS A 83 -12.86 -9.76 -1.95
C CYS A 83 -11.83 -9.04 -1.06
N ALA A 84 -12.07 -8.99 0.26
CA ALA A 84 -11.19 -8.31 1.19
C ALA A 84 -9.77 -8.89 1.16
N LEU A 85 -9.65 -10.21 1.17
CA LEU A 85 -8.36 -10.91 1.03
C LEU A 85 -7.63 -10.50 -0.26
N ASN A 86 -8.30 -10.61 -1.40
CA ASN A 86 -7.71 -10.30 -2.71
C ASN A 86 -7.19 -8.86 -2.79
N HIS A 87 -7.99 -7.90 -2.32
CA HIS A 87 -7.59 -6.49 -2.28
C HIS A 87 -6.40 -6.26 -1.34
N SER A 88 -6.40 -6.87 -0.16
CA SER A 88 -5.27 -6.78 0.78
C SER A 88 -3.98 -7.35 0.21
N GLU A 89 -4.03 -8.48 -0.48
CA GLU A 89 -2.86 -9.07 -1.11
C GLU A 89 -2.33 -8.22 -2.28
N LEU A 90 -3.22 -7.71 -3.13
CA LEU A 90 -2.85 -6.81 -4.22
C LEU A 90 -2.18 -5.54 -3.69
N ARG A 91 -2.78 -4.94 -2.67
CA ARG A 91 -2.23 -3.74 -2.03
C ARG A 91 -0.89 -4.02 -1.37
N LEU A 92 -0.75 -5.15 -0.67
CA LEU A 92 0.50 -5.59 -0.05
C LEU A 92 1.61 -5.77 -1.10
N ARG A 93 1.30 -6.35 -2.26
CA ARG A 93 2.27 -6.46 -3.38
C ARG A 93 2.77 -5.08 -3.80
N ARG A 94 1.87 -4.14 -4.10
CA ARG A 94 2.21 -2.76 -4.50
C ARG A 94 3.02 -2.02 -3.43
N VAL A 95 2.68 -2.16 -2.14
CA VAL A 95 3.46 -1.57 -1.05
C VAL A 95 4.86 -2.17 -0.98
N ARG A 96 5.00 -3.50 -1.10
CA ARG A 96 6.32 -4.16 -1.12
C ARG A 96 7.18 -3.71 -2.29
N ASP A 97 6.58 -3.60 -3.46
CA ASP A 97 7.27 -3.18 -4.67
C ASP A 97 7.67 -1.70 -4.59
N ALA A 98 6.83 -0.85 -4.00
CA ALA A 98 7.16 0.56 -3.70
C ALA A 98 8.33 0.65 -2.72
N THR A 99 8.28 -0.07 -1.60
CA THR A 99 9.39 -0.12 -0.64
C THR A 99 10.69 -0.60 -1.29
N ARG A 100 10.63 -1.64 -2.13
CA ARG A 100 11.82 -2.16 -2.83
C ARG A 100 12.38 -1.13 -3.82
N CYS A 101 11.50 -0.42 -4.53
CA CYS A 101 11.87 0.63 -5.47
C CYS A 101 12.54 1.81 -4.74
N VAL A 102 11.90 2.34 -3.69
CA VAL A 102 12.46 3.44 -2.88
C VAL A 102 13.85 3.05 -2.34
N ARG A 103 13.99 1.85 -1.76
CA ARG A 103 15.30 1.36 -1.30
C ARG A 103 16.34 1.29 -2.40
N ARG A 104 15.95 1.01 -3.64
CA ARG A 104 16.89 0.91 -4.76
C ARG A 104 17.38 2.29 -5.16
N VAL A 105 16.45 3.23 -5.36
CA VAL A 105 16.79 4.61 -5.78
C VAL A 105 17.52 5.37 -4.69
N THR A 106 17.32 5.02 -3.42
CA THR A 106 18.06 5.63 -2.30
C THR A 106 19.39 4.92 -1.97
N ARG A 107 19.69 3.78 -2.61
CA ARG A 107 20.98 3.08 -2.48
C ARG A 107 21.94 3.38 -3.62
N PHE A 108 21.44 3.86 -4.76
CA PHE A 108 22.19 4.10 -5.98
C PHE A 108 22.36 5.60 -6.26
N ASP A 109 23.04 6.28 -5.33
CA ASP A 109 23.72 7.59 -5.44
C ASP A 109 24.66 7.62 -4.21
N ALA A 110 25.99 7.47 -4.23
CA ALA A 110 27.03 7.71 -5.23
C ALA A 110 28.28 6.85 -4.93
N PRO A 111 29.26 6.76 -5.87
CA PRO A 111 30.66 6.57 -5.48
C PRO A 111 31.03 7.65 -4.45
N SER A 112 31.47 7.20 -3.28
CA SER A 112 31.86 7.99 -2.12
C SER A 112 32.99 8.97 -2.47
N GLY A 113 32.63 10.20 -2.81
CA GLY A 113 33.47 11.39 -2.81
C GLY A 113 32.69 12.55 -2.18
N PRO A 114 33.37 13.53 -1.56
CA PRO A 114 32.71 14.70 -0.98
C PRO A 114 32.03 15.50 -2.10
N GLY A 115 30.70 15.41 -2.19
CA GLY A 115 29.89 16.09 -3.23
C GLY A 115 28.73 15.28 -3.84
N SER A 116 28.37 14.11 -3.31
CA SER A 116 27.25 13.29 -3.83
C SER A 116 25.90 14.00 -3.69
N ALA A 117 25.14 14.08 -4.79
CA ALA A 117 23.83 14.72 -4.87
C ALA A 117 22.80 14.08 -3.91
N PRO A 118 21.83 14.86 -3.38
CA PRO A 118 20.75 14.32 -2.58
C PRO A 118 19.91 13.31 -3.40
N PRO A 119 19.26 12.34 -2.74
CA PRO A 119 18.39 11.38 -3.42
C PRO A 119 17.34 12.11 -4.26
N ASP A 120 17.14 11.67 -5.49
CA ASP A 120 16.18 12.26 -6.42
C ASP A 120 14.74 12.04 -5.93
N ASP A 121 14.13 13.10 -5.37
CA ASP A 121 12.73 13.13 -4.93
C ASP A 121 11.77 12.66 -6.03
N TYR A 122 12.10 12.90 -7.31
CA TYR A 122 11.30 12.46 -8.45
C TYR A 122 11.36 10.95 -8.63
N ALA A 123 12.53 10.33 -8.47
CA ALA A 123 12.68 8.88 -8.50
C ALA A 123 11.90 8.21 -7.36
N ILE A 124 11.90 8.80 -6.17
CA ILE A 124 11.08 8.33 -5.04
C ILE A 124 9.59 8.46 -5.37
N ALA A 125 9.15 9.61 -5.90
CA ALA A 125 7.75 9.82 -6.29
C ALA A 125 7.29 8.79 -7.33
N ASN A 126 8.11 8.50 -8.34
CA ASN A 126 7.83 7.46 -9.36
C ASN A 126 7.67 6.07 -8.74
N CYS A 127 8.49 5.73 -7.74
CA CYS A 127 8.31 4.47 -7.00
C CYS A 127 6.94 4.39 -6.29
N LEU A 128 6.39 5.53 -5.85
CA LEU A 128 5.15 5.59 -5.09
C LEU A 128 3.89 5.64 -5.96
N GLN A 129 4.03 5.98 -7.26
CA GLN A 129 2.93 6.03 -8.22
C GLN A 129 2.10 4.73 -8.25
N GLN A 130 2.73 3.57 -8.09
CA GLN A 130 2.01 2.28 -8.05
C GLN A 130 0.98 2.16 -6.91
N LEU A 131 1.04 3.03 -5.90
CA LEU A 131 0.07 3.11 -4.80
C LEU A 131 -1.15 3.99 -5.13
N ALA A 132 -1.09 4.76 -6.22
CA ALA A 132 -2.16 5.63 -6.73
C ALA A 132 -2.59 5.17 -8.16
N PRO A 133 -3.21 3.99 -8.31
CA PRO A 133 -3.46 3.38 -9.61
C PRO A 133 -4.54 4.08 -10.45
N LEU A 134 -5.35 4.96 -9.85
CA LEU A 134 -6.48 5.60 -10.53
C LEU A 134 -6.05 6.69 -11.53
N THR A 135 -4.79 7.12 -11.49
CA THR A 135 -4.36 8.34 -12.18
C THR A 135 -2.99 8.30 -12.86
N ASN A 136 -2.28 7.17 -12.90
CA ASN A 136 -0.88 7.21 -13.36
C ASN A 136 -0.67 6.95 -14.86
N HIS A 137 -0.63 8.06 -15.60
CA HIS A 137 0.42 8.39 -16.55
C HIS A 137 0.89 9.82 -16.27
N LEU A 138 2.05 9.96 -15.61
CA LEU A 138 2.82 11.21 -15.57
C LEU A 138 4.11 10.99 -16.35
#